data_AF-A0A532BZU6-F1
#
_entry.id   AF-A0A532BZU6-F1
#
_cell.length_a   1.000
_cell.length_b   1.000
_cell.length_c   1.000
_cell.angle_alpha   90.00
_cell.angle_beta   90.00
_cell.angle_gamma   90.00
#
_symmetry.space_group_name_H-M   'P 1'
#
loop_
_entity.id
_entity.type
_entity.pdbx_description
1 polymer ?
#
loop_
_entity_poly.entity_id
_entity_poly.type
_entity_poly.pdbx_seq_one_letter_code
_entity_poly.pdbx_strand_id
1 'polypeptide(L)'
;MKNHVGRLGVILGIGLFTMFVAVAAGASDKPTTGDKVIRETQEAVTATKDYTIHQKDAFQRKVQTELDEMQARITQLRGQVAHASVEARTDIQKAIVELEKKKDLANKKAQEIHSATASSWEQVKSKTTAAMDDLRGSLNRTLSHLP
;
A
#
# COMPACT_ATOMS: atom_id res chain seq x y z
N MET A 1 -12.00 7.69 -57.95
CA MET A 1 -12.24 8.79 -56.97
C MET A 1 -13.20 8.28 -55.90
N LYS A 2 -12.96 8.64 -54.63
CA LYS A 2 -13.74 8.38 -53.39
C LYS A 2 -13.13 7.35 -52.40
N ASN A 3 -11.93 7.69 -51.95
CA ASN A 3 -11.52 8.04 -50.58
C ASN A 3 -12.21 7.41 -49.35
N HIS A 4 -11.37 6.72 -48.58
CA HIS A 4 -11.11 6.77 -47.12
C HIS A 4 -12.25 6.75 -46.09
N VAL A 5 -12.31 5.63 -45.36
CA VAL A 5 -12.63 5.58 -43.92
C VAL A 5 -11.48 4.76 -43.30
N GLY A 6 -10.68 5.21 -42.35
CA GLY A 6 -10.89 6.18 -41.29
C GLY A 6 -10.49 5.47 -40.00
N ARG A 7 -9.20 5.50 -39.67
CA ARG A 7 -8.63 4.90 -38.44
C ARG A 7 -9.17 5.66 -37.24
N LEU A 8 -9.92 5.00 -36.36
CA LEU A 8 -10.34 5.59 -35.07
C LEU A 8 -9.23 5.36 -34.04
N GLY A 9 -8.55 6.45 -33.72
CA GLY A 9 -7.59 6.54 -32.63
C GLY A 9 -8.27 6.52 -31.26
N VAL A 10 -7.54 5.98 -30.30
CA VAL A 10 -7.77 5.99 -28.86
C VAL A 10 -7.96 7.43 -28.37
N ILE A 11 -9.05 7.71 -27.66
CA ILE A 11 -9.18 8.92 -26.84
C ILE A 11 -9.36 8.48 -25.38
N LEU A 12 -8.27 8.60 -24.66
CA LEU A 12 -8.16 8.64 -23.21
C LEU A 12 -8.56 10.05 -22.75
N GLY A 13 -9.50 10.21 -21.81
CA GLY A 13 -9.74 11.53 -21.22
C GLY A 13 -11.09 11.69 -20.51
N ILE A 14 -11.04 11.66 -19.18
CA ILE A 14 -12.11 12.02 -18.24
C ILE A 14 -12.41 13.53 -18.33
N GLY A 15 -13.68 13.94 -18.37
CA GLY A 15 -14.07 15.31 -18.02
C GLY A 15 -15.39 15.85 -18.59
N LEU A 16 -16.36 16.05 -17.70
CA LEU A 16 -17.40 17.09 -17.65
C LEU A 16 -18.36 17.34 -18.85
N PHE A 17 -19.66 17.16 -18.54
CA PHE A 17 -20.80 18.03 -18.87
C PHE A 17 -21.06 18.39 -20.36
N THR A 18 -22.15 17.88 -20.93
CA THR A 18 -23.20 18.70 -21.58
C THR A 18 -24.40 17.85 -21.99
N MET A 19 -25.56 18.33 -21.54
CA MET A 19 -26.89 17.90 -21.93
C MET A 19 -27.12 18.16 -23.43
N PHE A 20 -27.48 17.13 -24.20
CA PHE A 20 -28.28 17.31 -25.42
C PHE A 20 -29.33 16.20 -25.49
N VAL A 21 -30.54 16.58 -25.06
CA VAL A 21 -31.77 15.86 -25.36
C VAL A 21 -32.09 16.11 -26.83
N ALA A 22 -32.13 15.06 -27.63
CA ALA A 22 -32.83 15.04 -28.91
C ALA A 22 -33.84 13.89 -28.86
N VAL A 23 -35.12 14.24 -28.70
CA VAL A 23 -36.23 13.30 -28.75
C VAL A 23 -36.60 13.06 -30.21
N ALA A 24 -36.59 11.78 -30.63
CA ALA A 24 -37.27 11.34 -31.85
C ALA A 24 -37.92 9.98 -31.53
N ALA A 25 -39.24 9.97 -31.58
CA ALA A 25 -40.09 8.85 -31.20
C ALA A 25 -39.96 7.67 -32.17
N GLY A 26 -39.76 6.47 -31.60
CA GLY A 26 -39.84 5.19 -32.29
C GLY A 26 -39.80 4.07 -31.25
N ALA A 27 -40.95 3.44 -31.01
CA ALA A 27 -41.12 2.40 -30.00
C ALA A 27 -40.21 1.19 -30.26
N SER A 28 -39.41 0.82 -29.26
CA SER A 28 -38.84 -0.51 -29.12
C SER A 28 -38.54 -0.75 -27.65
N ASP A 29 -39.32 -1.61 -27.01
CA ASP A 29 -39.09 -2.15 -25.67
C ASP A 29 -37.66 -2.71 -25.57
N LYS A 30 -36.80 -2.00 -24.85
CA LYS A 30 -35.54 -2.55 -24.31
C LYS A 30 -35.50 -2.19 -22.83
N PRO A 31 -35.18 -3.13 -21.93
CA PRO A 31 -35.10 -2.84 -20.51
C PRO A 31 -34.10 -1.71 -20.33
N THR A 32 -34.62 -0.62 -19.78
CA THR A 32 -34.00 0.69 -19.75
C THR A 32 -32.85 0.70 -18.76
N THR A 33 -31.73 1.26 -19.20
CA THR A 33 -30.58 1.91 -18.53
C THR A 33 -30.36 1.78 -17.00
N GLY A 34 -31.37 1.66 -16.14
CA GLY A 34 -31.24 1.52 -14.69
C GLY A 34 -30.52 0.24 -14.24
N ASP A 35 -30.92 -0.92 -14.74
CA ASP A 35 -30.32 -2.21 -14.33
C ASP A 35 -28.87 -2.34 -14.79
N LYS A 36 -28.54 -1.78 -15.96
CA LYS A 36 -27.18 -1.74 -16.48
C LYS A 36 -26.29 -0.82 -15.64
N VAL A 37 -26.77 0.38 -15.28
CA VAL A 37 -26.02 1.32 -14.44
C VAL A 37 -25.85 0.77 -13.01
N ILE A 38 -26.87 0.14 -12.41
CA ILE A 38 -26.74 -0.49 -11.09
C ILE A 38 -25.76 -1.66 -11.11
N ARG A 39 -25.81 -2.51 -12.15
CA ARG A 39 -24.87 -3.63 -12.33
C ARG A 39 -23.44 -3.15 -12.57
N GLU A 40 -23.23 -2.19 -13.46
CA GLU A 40 -21.91 -1.62 -13.74
C GLU A 40 -21.33 -0.89 -12.52
N THR A 41 -22.19 -0.26 -11.71
CA THR A 41 -21.79 0.32 -10.41
C THR A 41 -21.36 -0.76 -9.42
N GLN A 42 -22.10 -1.87 -9.32
CA GLN A 42 -21.72 -3.00 -8.46
C GLN A 42 -20.43 -3.69 -8.93
N GLU A 43 -20.27 -3.90 -10.23
CA GLU A 43 -19.08 -4.50 -10.84
C GLU A 43 -17.85 -3.61 -10.61
N ALA A 44 -17.97 -2.29 -10.82
CA ALA A 44 -16.88 -1.34 -10.56
C ALA A 44 -16.50 -1.27 -9.06
N VAL A 45 -17.49 -1.28 -8.17
CA VAL A 45 -17.26 -1.31 -6.71
C VAL A 45 -16.60 -2.62 -6.29
N THR A 46 -17.03 -3.76 -6.85
CA THR A 46 -16.46 -5.08 -6.56
C THR A 46 -15.03 -5.19 -7.07
N ALA A 47 -14.77 -4.79 -8.32
CA ALA A 47 -13.43 -4.77 -8.90
C ALA A 47 -12.46 -3.87 -8.10
N THR A 48 -12.93 -2.70 -7.64
CA THR A 48 -12.12 -1.81 -6.79
C THR A 48 -11.83 -2.43 -5.42
N LYS A 49 -12.82 -3.14 -4.85
CA LYS A 49 -12.69 -3.85 -3.57
C LYS A 49 -11.67 -4.99 -3.67
N ASP A 50 -11.78 -5.83 -4.69
CA ASP A 50 -10.88 -6.98 -4.90
C ASP A 50 -9.45 -6.51 -5.17
N TYR A 51 -9.28 -5.47 -5.99
CA TYR A 51 -7.97 -4.85 -6.22
C TYR A 51 -7.34 -4.36 -4.91
N THR A 52 -8.12 -3.68 -4.06
CA THR A 52 -7.65 -3.20 -2.75
C THR A 52 -7.27 -4.35 -1.83
N ILE A 53 -8.04 -5.46 -1.82
CA ILE A 53 -7.72 -6.65 -1.02
C ILE A 53 -6.39 -7.27 -1.45
N HIS A 54 -6.18 -7.48 -2.75
CA HIS A 54 -4.92 -8.05 -3.25
C HIS A 54 -3.71 -7.17 -2.92
N GLN A 55 -3.85 -5.85 -3.04
CA GLN A 55 -2.80 -4.92 -2.66
C GLN A 55 -2.49 -4.97 -1.16
N LYS A 56 -3.53 -5.01 -0.32
CA LYS A 56 -3.39 -5.13 1.13
C LYS A 56 -2.61 -6.40 1.51
N ASP A 57 -2.99 -7.54 0.96
CA ASP A 57 -2.37 -8.82 1.25
C ASP A 57 -0.88 -8.85 0.84
N ALA A 58 -0.57 -8.32 -0.35
CA ALA A 58 0.81 -8.23 -0.81
C ALA A 58 1.66 -7.32 0.09
N PHE A 59 1.11 -6.16 0.49
CA PHE A 59 1.79 -5.24 1.40
C PHE A 59 1.97 -5.84 2.79
N GLN A 60 0.95 -6.51 3.33
CA GLN A 60 1.03 -7.18 4.63
C GLN A 60 2.13 -8.25 4.65
N ARG A 61 2.20 -9.11 3.62
CA ARG A 61 3.27 -10.10 3.50
C ARG A 61 4.65 -9.44 3.45
N LYS A 62 4.80 -8.40 2.64
CA LYS A 62 6.06 -7.64 2.54
C LYS A 62 6.49 -7.08 3.89
N VAL A 63 5.59 -6.40 4.60
CA VAL A 63 5.87 -5.81 5.91
C VAL A 63 6.26 -6.89 6.93
N GLN A 64 5.56 -8.03 6.93
CA GLN A 64 5.90 -9.14 7.83
C GLN A 64 7.29 -9.71 7.54
N THR A 65 7.62 -9.97 6.27
CA THR A 65 8.94 -10.46 5.88
C THR A 65 10.04 -9.49 6.30
N GLU A 66 9.87 -8.20 6.04
CA GLU A 66 10.85 -7.19 6.45
C GLU A 66 10.99 -7.09 7.98
N LEU A 67 9.89 -7.21 8.75
CA LEU A 67 9.94 -7.24 10.20
C LEU A 67 10.71 -8.45 10.74
N ASP A 68 10.50 -9.62 10.16
CA ASP A 68 11.21 -10.85 10.53
C ASP A 68 12.72 -10.74 10.24
N GLU A 69 13.08 -10.19 9.08
CA GLU A 69 14.48 -9.90 8.72
C GLU A 69 15.14 -8.91 9.69
N MET A 70 14.43 -7.83 10.05
CA MET A 70 14.93 -6.84 11.00
C MET A 70 15.05 -7.43 12.41
N GLN A 71 14.12 -8.29 12.83
CA GLN A 71 14.23 -9.00 14.10
C GLN A 71 15.47 -9.90 14.12
N ALA A 72 15.75 -10.63 13.05
CA ALA A 72 16.94 -11.46 12.95
C ALA A 72 18.23 -10.62 13.09
N ARG A 73 18.29 -9.46 12.41
CA ARG A 73 19.42 -8.53 12.52
C ARG A 73 19.58 -7.94 13.92
N ILE A 74 18.49 -7.58 14.59
CA ILE A 74 18.54 -7.10 15.99
C ILE A 74 19.02 -8.22 16.93
N THR A 75 18.61 -9.46 16.71
CA THR A 75 19.11 -10.62 17.47
C THR A 75 20.61 -10.84 17.24
N GLN A 76 21.09 -10.71 16.00
CA GLN A 76 22.53 -10.79 15.71
C GLN A 76 23.30 -9.68 16.43
N LEU A 77 22.80 -8.44 16.41
CA LEU A 77 23.39 -7.31 17.13
C LEU A 77 23.57 -7.60 18.62
N ARG A 78 22.54 -8.18 19.27
CA ARG A 78 22.62 -8.60 20.66
C ARG A 78 23.73 -9.62 20.92
N GLY A 79 23.91 -10.58 20.01
CA GLY A 79 24.98 -11.57 20.12
C GLY A 79 26.37 -10.93 20.04
N GLN A 80 26.53 -9.92 19.19
CA GLN A 80 27.81 -9.22 19.00
C GLN A 80 28.18 -8.31 20.18
N VAL A 81 27.20 -7.79 20.95
CA VAL A 81 27.45 -6.98 22.16
C VAL A 81 28.39 -7.70 23.13
N ALA A 82 28.27 -9.02 23.29
CA ALA A 82 29.09 -9.79 24.22
C ALA A 82 30.61 -9.73 23.91
N HIS A 83 30.99 -9.40 22.68
CA HIS A 83 32.38 -9.33 22.23
C HIS A 83 32.93 -7.89 22.12
N ALA A 84 32.08 -6.87 22.28
CA ALA A 84 32.49 -5.46 22.17
C ALA A 84 33.24 -4.96 23.42
N SER A 85 33.95 -3.83 23.31
CA SER A 85 34.53 -3.12 24.47
C SER A 85 33.44 -2.60 25.42
N VAL A 86 33.77 -2.26 26.66
CA VAL A 86 32.78 -1.80 27.66
C VAL A 86 32.03 -0.55 27.21
N GLU A 87 32.72 0.40 26.59
CA GLU A 87 32.13 1.63 26.06
C GLU A 87 31.20 1.31 24.88
N ALA A 88 31.68 0.54 23.90
CA ALA A 88 30.88 0.12 22.75
C ALA A 88 29.65 -0.72 23.17
N ARG A 89 29.78 -1.59 24.18
CA ARG A 89 28.64 -2.34 24.75
C ARG A 89 27.53 -1.43 25.22
N THR A 90 27.87 -0.36 25.94
CA THR A 90 26.88 0.57 26.49
C THR A 90 26.09 1.27 25.39
N ASP A 91 26.77 1.74 24.35
CA ASP A 91 26.13 2.44 23.24
C ASP A 91 25.33 1.52 22.34
N ILE A 92 25.84 0.31 22.05
CA ILE A 92 25.10 -0.71 21.29
C ILE A 92 23.86 -1.15 22.07
N GLN A 93 23.94 -1.33 23.40
CA GLN A 93 22.79 -1.72 24.21
C GLN A 93 21.68 -0.64 24.17
N LYS A 94 22.04 0.64 24.25
CA LYS A 94 21.08 1.75 24.08
C LYS A 94 20.45 1.72 22.69
N ALA A 95 21.25 1.51 21.66
CA ALA A 95 20.76 1.41 20.28
C ALA A 95 19.77 0.24 20.12
N ILE A 96 20.07 -0.93 20.69
CA ILE A 96 19.17 -2.10 20.66
C ILE A 96 17.83 -1.79 21.33
N VAL A 97 17.83 -1.09 22.47
CA VAL A 97 16.57 -0.69 23.14
C VAL A 97 15.72 0.21 22.24
N GLU A 98 16.34 1.18 21.55
CA GLU A 98 15.63 2.04 20.60
C GLU A 98 15.13 1.28 19.37
N LEU A 99 15.90 0.32 18.86
CA LEU A 99 15.49 -0.55 17.75
C LEU A 99 14.27 -1.39 18.12
N GLU A 100 14.22 -1.94 19.33
CA GLU A 100 13.06 -2.71 19.81
C GLU A 100 11.81 -1.84 19.91
N LYS A 101 11.91 -0.62 20.45
CA LYS A 101 10.78 0.31 20.49
C LYS A 101 10.23 0.63 19.10
N LYS A 102 11.13 0.85 18.12
CA LYS A 102 10.74 1.13 16.73
C LYS A 102 10.12 -0.10 16.07
N LYS A 103 10.66 -1.30 16.33
CA LYS A 103 10.09 -2.58 15.88
C LYS A 103 8.70 -2.82 16.46
N ASP A 104 8.49 -2.54 17.74
CA ASP A 104 7.17 -2.64 18.35
C ASP A 104 6.17 -1.64 17.76
N LEU A 105 6.60 -0.42 17.45
CA LEU A 105 5.77 0.54 16.73
C LEU A 105 5.43 0.05 15.31
N ALA A 106 6.40 -0.46 14.57
CA ALA A 106 6.20 -1.00 13.23
C ALA A 106 5.25 -2.22 13.26
N ASN A 107 5.40 -3.13 14.23
CA ASN A 107 4.46 -4.24 14.46
C ASN A 107 3.03 -3.75 14.71
N LYS A 108 2.85 -2.75 15.58
CA LYS A 108 1.53 -2.14 15.83
C LYS A 108 0.92 -1.57 14.55
N LYS A 109 1.72 -0.91 13.70
CA LYS A 109 1.26 -0.40 12.41
C LYS A 109 0.96 -1.50 11.39
N ALA A 110 1.74 -2.57 11.37
CA ALA A 110 1.47 -3.74 10.54
C ALA A 110 0.12 -4.39 10.90
N GLN A 111 -0.25 -4.44 12.18
CA GLN A 111 -1.55 -4.95 12.63
C GLN A 111 -2.73 -4.10 12.11
N GLU A 112 -2.54 -2.79 11.91
CA GLU A 112 -3.58 -1.91 11.35
C GLU A 112 -3.89 -2.24 9.88
N ILE A 113 -2.99 -2.90 9.14
CA ILE A 113 -3.19 -3.26 7.72
C ILE A 113 -4.43 -4.15 7.56
N HIS A 114 -4.60 -5.15 8.41
CA HIS A 114 -5.70 -6.11 8.29
C HIS A 114 -7.06 -5.40 8.36
N SER A 115 -7.21 -4.47 9.30
CA SER A 115 -8.43 -3.72 9.57
C SER A 115 -8.68 -2.53 8.64
N ALA A 116 -7.76 -2.21 7.72
CA ALA A 116 -7.91 -1.07 6.82
C ALA A 116 -9.09 -1.26 5.83
N THR A 117 -9.91 -0.23 5.66
CA THR A 117 -10.96 -0.18 4.63
C THR A 117 -10.40 0.46 3.37
N ALA A 118 -11.16 0.43 2.26
CA ALA A 118 -10.77 1.15 1.05
C ALA A 118 -10.53 2.66 1.31
N SER A 119 -11.32 3.27 2.21
CA SER A 119 -11.18 4.69 2.56
C SER A 119 -9.97 5.00 3.46
N SER A 120 -9.51 4.05 4.28
CA SER A 120 -8.35 4.25 5.17
C SER A 120 -7.04 3.65 4.64
N TRP A 121 -7.10 2.90 3.54
CA TRP A 121 -5.99 2.10 3.02
C TRP A 121 -4.69 2.90 2.82
N GLU A 122 -4.75 4.01 2.08
CA GLU A 122 -3.56 4.82 1.80
C GLU A 122 -2.94 5.42 3.06
N GLN A 123 -3.76 5.80 4.04
CA GLN A 123 -3.27 6.32 5.31
C GLN A 123 -2.55 5.25 6.13
N VAL A 124 -3.13 4.04 6.21
CA VAL A 124 -2.52 2.91 6.93
C VAL A 124 -1.21 2.46 6.26
N LYS A 125 -1.22 2.35 4.94
CA LYS A 125 -0.03 2.03 4.14
C LYS A 125 1.10 3.04 4.37
N SER A 126 0.78 4.34 4.32
CA SER A 126 1.75 5.42 4.56
C SER A 126 2.34 5.36 5.98
N LYS A 127 1.49 5.26 7.02
CA LYS A 127 1.94 5.18 8.42
C LYS A 127 2.80 3.95 8.69
N THR A 128 2.44 2.81 8.10
CA THR A 128 3.24 1.58 8.24
C THR A 128 4.58 1.72 7.53
N THR A 129 4.59 2.26 6.31
CA THR A 129 5.82 2.52 5.55
C THR A 129 6.76 3.44 6.33
N ALA A 130 6.24 4.52 6.91
CA ALA A 130 7.03 5.43 7.72
C ALA A 130 7.65 4.75 8.96
N ALA A 131 6.89 3.88 9.65
CA ALA A 131 7.41 3.14 10.80
C ALA A 131 8.50 2.13 10.40
N MET A 132 8.33 1.44 9.27
CA MET A 132 9.33 0.53 8.71
C MET A 132 10.60 1.26 8.28
N ASP A 133 10.46 2.42 7.64
CA ASP A 133 11.59 3.25 7.21
C ASP A 133 12.39 3.80 8.39
N ASP A 134 11.70 4.24 9.45
CA ASP A 134 12.36 4.71 10.67
C ASP A 134 13.13 3.58 11.37
N LEU A 135 12.55 2.38 11.48
CA LEU A 135 13.23 1.21 12.00
C LEU A 135 14.46 0.84 11.15
N ARG A 136 14.29 0.72 9.84
CA ARG A 136 15.38 0.41 8.89
C ARG A 136 16.50 1.44 8.95
N GLY A 137 16.15 2.73 8.97
CA GLY A 137 17.10 3.82 9.08
C GLY A 137 17.87 3.76 10.40
N SER A 138 17.19 3.48 11.51
CA SER A 138 17.83 3.30 12.81
C SER A 138 18.77 2.10 12.82
N LEU A 139 18.35 0.97 12.25
CA LEU A 139 19.15 -0.25 12.18
C LEU A 139 20.43 -0.04 11.36
N ASN A 140 20.30 0.59 10.19
CA ASN A 140 21.44 0.91 9.34
C ASN A 140 22.41 1.85 10.05
N ARG A 141 21.92 2.89 10.74
CA ARG A 141 22.77 3.78 11.54
C ARG A 141 23.51 2.99 12.62
N THR A 142 22.84 2.12 13.37
CA THR A 142 23.50 1.28 14.39
C THR A 142 24.59 0.42 13.76
N LEU A 143 24.31 -0.27 12.66
CA LEU A 143 25.26 -1.12 11.96
C LEU A 143 26.50 -0.36 11.45
N SER A 144 26.33 0.88 10.98
CA SER A 144 27.45 1.71 10.51
C SER A 144 28.38 2.21 11.61
N HIS A 145 27.97 2.18 12.88
CA HIS A 145 28.78 2.62 14.02
C HIS A 145 29.40 1.45 14.79
N LEU A 146 29.19 0.21 14.34
CA LEU A 146 29.87 -0.94 14.94
C LEU A 146 31.34 -0.96 14.51
N PRO A 147 32.26 -1.26 15.45
CA PRO A 147 33.68 -1.43 15.15
C PRO A 147 33.96 -2.69 14.32
#